data_AF-T0DPA7-F1
#
_entry.id   AF-T0DPA7-F1
#
_cell.length_a   1.000
_cell.length_b   1.000
_cell.length_c   1.000
_cell.angle_alpha   90.00
_cell.angle_beta   90.00
_cell.angle_gamma   90.00
#
_symmetry.space_group_name_H-M   'P 1'
#
loop_
_entity.id
_entity.type
_entity.pdbx_description
1 polymer ?
#
loop_
_entity_poly.entity_id
_entity_poly.type
_entity_poly.pdbx_seq_one_letter_code
_entity_poly.pdbx_strand_id
1 'polypeptide(L)'
;MNEIKWGSYSFKTYFRPGLHLDDLSLKRLYRSIVEINNTSKKKVNIKYLQLEDMDEVKSFLSHIIVSVVHTRGKDISFLMNYIIEDGAVNILHVGIMVANSYMGNDAMAMLACFNKLEYFKKHKRFYTTNISATPAAIEAFDKISHKVWPSPKEQIKRPPKDYINVVKLLEEFYIKKWFEDPTECSIDPYRFILRSPCKKMGFKTNMFRMSRASSIEYQKFCHSIIDYENEEDLVQVSKSSYFELLKTYLLTNIFLYFKKPPKYYGEESKLNEHTEVEKAA
;
A
#
# COMPACT_ATOMS: atom_id res chain seq x y z
N MET A 1 11.28 1.36 16.23
CA MET A 1 11.65 1.08 14.83
C MET A 1 12.12 -0.37 14.76
N ASN A 2 11.65 -1.13 13.78
CA ASN A 2 12.15 -2.47 13.47
C ASN A 2 12.91 -2.40 12.13
N GLU A 3 14.07 -3.06 12.02
CA GLU A 3 14.87 -3.08 10.78
C GLU A 3 15.16 -4.53 10.38
N ILE A 4 14.85 -4.87 9.12
CA ILE A 4 15.12 -6.18 8.55
C ILE A 4 15.95 -6.00 7.28
N LYS A 5 17.04 -6.76 7.15
CA LYS A 5 17.92 -6.71 5.98
C LYS A 5 17.66 -7.88 5.05
N TRP A 6 17.71 -7.64 3.74
CA TRP A 6 17.62 -8.66 2.70
C TRP A 6 18.52 -8.28 1.52
N GLY A 7 19.70 -8.87 1.44
CA GLY A 7 20.74 -8.44 0.51
C GLY A 7 21.17 -7.00 0.77
N SER A 8 21.13 -6.16 -0.27
CA SER A 8 21.43 -4.72 -0.20
C SER A 8 20.25 -3.86 0.27
N TYR A 9 19.08 -4.45 0.54
CA TYR A 9 17.91 -3.73 1.02
C TYR A 9 17.82 -3.79 2.55
N SER A 10 17.44 -2.67 3.15
CA SER A 10 17.05 -2.53 4.54
C SER A 10 15.61 -2.04 4.60
N PHE A 11 14.75 -2.79 5.27
CA PHE A 11 13.34 -2.49 5.48
C PHE A 11 13.18 -1.94 6.89
N LYS A 12 12.85 -0.65 7.00
CA LYS A 12 12.66 0.02 8.29
C LYS A 12 11.18 0.27 8.53
N THR A 13 10.63 -0.32 9.58
CA THR A 13 9.23 -0.17 9.96
C THR A 13 9.08 0.69 11.22
N TYR A 14 8.21 1.69 11.13
CA TYR A 14 7.85 2.64 12.16
C TYR A 14 6.37 2.47 12.48
N PHE A 15 6.06 1.97 13.68
CA PHE A 15 4.71 1.93 14.20
C PHE A 15 4.40 3.27 14.86
N ARG A 16 3.37 3.99 14.39
CA ARG A 16 2.92 5.29 14.91
C ARG A 16 4.05 6.28 15.18
N PRO A 17 4.89 6.62 14.16
CA PRO A 17 6.04 7.49 14.37
C PRO A 17 5.69 8.85 14.97
N GLY A 18 4.50 9.39 14.72
CA GLY A 18 4.06 10.66 15.32
C GLY A 18 3.90 10.63 16.86
N LEU A 19 3.81 9.45 17.47
CA LEU A 19 3.74 9.29 18.93
C LEU A 19 5.10 8.99 19.58
N HIS A 20 6.09 8.57 18.78
CA HIS A 20 7.28 7.90 19.32
C HIS A 20 8.61 8.47 18.83
N LEU A 21 8.63 9.18 17.70
CA LEU A 21 9.82 9.88 17.23
C LEU A 21 9.85 11.30 17.78
N ASP A 22 11.06 11.79 18.05
CA ASP A 22 11.31 13.21 18.26
C ASP A 22 11.08 14.00 16.95
N ASP A 23 10.88 15.30 17.05
CA ASP A 23 10.50 16.15 15.92
C ASP A 23 11.55 16.15 14.79
N LEU A 24 12.85 16.05 15.12
CA LEU A 24 13.91 16.00 14.12
C LEU A 24 13.86 14.68 13.34
N SER A 25 13.73 13.55 14.04
CA SER A 25 13.60 12.23 13.43
C SER A 25 12.31 12.10 12.61
N LEU A 26 11.20 12.63 13.12
CA LEU A 26 9.91 12.63 12.44
C LEU A 26 9.95 13.45 11.15
N LYS A 27 10.55 14.66 11.21
CA LYS A 27 10.76 15.53 10.05
C LYS A 27 11.64 14.89 8.98
N ARG A 28 12.69 14.17 9.39
CA ARG A 28 13.56 13.41 8.46
C ARG A 28 12.79 12.29 7.77
N LEU A 29 12.03 11.50 8.53
CA LEU A 29 11.19 10.42 7.98
C LEU A 29 10.17 10.99 6.98
N TYR A 30 9.44 12.04 7.35
CA TYR A 30 8.43 12.65 6.49
C TYR A 30 9.04 13.24 5.21
N ARG A 31 10.18 13.93 5.31
CA ARG A 31 10.91 14.44 4.13
C ARG A 31 11.32 13.32 3.18
N SER A 32 11.81 12.19 3.70
CA SER A 32 12.15 11.02 2.89
C SER A 32 10.92 10.48 2.13
N ILE A 33 9.78 10.34 2.79
CA ILE A 33 8.51 9.91 2.17
C ILE A 33 8.12 10.86 1.02
N VAL A 34 8.14 12.16 1.27
CA VAL A 34 7.80 13.19 0.27
C VAL A 34 8.79 13.18 -0.90
N GLU A 35 10.09 13.03 -0.62
CA GLU A 35 11.14 12.94 -1.65
C GLU A 35 10.94 11.71 -2.55
N ILE A 36 10.66 10.53 -1.96
CA ILE A 36 10.35 9.31 -2.72
C ILE A 36 9.15 9.55 -3.65
N ASN A 37 8.09 10.20 -3.16
CA ASN A 37 6.92 10.51 -3.98
C ASN A 37 7.26 11.46 -5.14
N ASN A 38 7.96 12.55 -4.85
CA ASN A 38 8.33 13.57 -5.83
C ASN A 38 9.33 13.08 -6.90
N THR A 39 10.18 12.11 -6.54
CA THR A 39 11.16 11.51 -7.46
C THR A 39 10.63 10.26 -8.18
N SER A 40 9.41 9.83 -7.88
CA SER A 40 8.79 8.70 -8.56
C SER A 40 8.33 9.07 -9.97
N LYS A 41 8.29 8.08 -10.87
CA LYS A 41 7.76 8.27 -12.24
C LYS A 41 6.29 8.70 -12.27
N LYS A 42 5.56 8.49 -11.17
CA LYS A 42 4.14 8.82 -11.02
C LYS A 42 3.89 9.37 -9.63
N LYS A 43 4.05 10.69 -9.49
CA LYS A 43 3.72 11.40 -8.26
C LYS A 43 2.25 11.21 -7.92
N VAL A 44 1.99 10.83 -6.67
CA VAL A 44 0.65 10.76 -6.11
C VAL A 44 0.33 12.11 -5.46
N ASN A 45 -0.87 12.62 -5.74
CA ASN A 45 -1.41 13.86 -5.22
C ASN A 45 -2.46 13.56 -4.15
N ILE A 46 -2.03 13.47 -2.89
CA ILE A 46 -2.88 13.21 -1.72
C ILE A 46 -2.47 14.16 -0.60
N LYS A 47 -3.45 14.66 0.17
CA LYS A 47 -3.27 15.71 1.19
C LYS A 47 -2.13 15.41 2.17
N TYR A 48 -2.05 14.18 2.70
CA TYR A 48 -1.03 13.86 3.70
C TYR A 48 0.41 13.75 3.15
N LEU A 49 0.61 13.83 1.83
CA LEU A 49 1.94 13.93 1.21
C LEU A 49 2.33 15.39 0.95
N GLN A 50 1.51 16.34 1.38
CA GLN A 50 1.65 17.79 1.16
C GLN A 50 1.50 18.61 2.44
N LEU A 51 1.45 17.95 3.60
CA LEU A 51 1.43 18.64 4.88
C LEU A 51 2.73 19.43 5.04
N GLU A 52 2.60 20.70 5.36
CA GLU A 52 3.72 21.60 5.64
C GLU A 52 3.92 21.79 7.15
N ASP A 53 2.81 21.75 7.90
CA ASP A 53 2.82 21.90 9.35
C ASP A 53 3.24 20.60 10.05
N MET A 54 4.19 20.71 10.97
CA MET A 54 4.70 19.58 11.72
C MET A 54 3.68 19.00 12.71
N ASP A 55 2.75 19.81 13.22
CA ASP A 55 1.70 19.31 14.10
C ASP A 55 0.70 18.45 13.31
N GLU A 56 0.35 18.85 12.08
CA GLU A 56 -0.43 18.01 11.16
C GLU A 56 0.30 16.73 10.78
N VAL A 57 1.60 16.81 10.45
CA VAL A 57 2.44 15.63 10.16
C VAL A 57 2.44 14.66 11.34
N LYS A 58 2.64 15.19 12.56
CA LYS A 58 2.64 14.40 13.79
C LYS A 58 1.29 13.76 14.05
N SER A 59 0.20 14.52 13.87
CA SER A 59 -1.16 14.01 13.99
C SER A 59 -1.42 12.88 12.99
N PHE A 60 -1.11 13.07 11.70
CA PHE A 60 -1.26 12.04 10.68
C PHE A 60 -0.44 10.80 11.03
N LEU A 61 0.87 10.95 11.22
CA LEU A 61 1.81 9.86 11.48
C LEU A 61 1.60 9.16 12.83
N SER A 62 0.76 9.69 13.72
CA SER A 62 0.31 8.99 14.93
C SER A 62 -0.65 7.83 14.63
N HIS A 63 -1.28 7.83 13.45
CA HIS A 63 -2.21 6.81 12.98
C HIS A 63 -1.62 5.91 11.88
N ILE A 64 -0.31 5.96 11.64
CA ILE A 64 0.32 5.25 10.52
C ILE A 64 1.30 4.18 10.99
N ILE A 65 1.34 3.05 10.29
CA ILE A 65 2.55 2.22 10.20
C ILE A 65 3.25 2.56 8.90
N VAL A 66 4.45 3.13 8.99
CA VAL A 66 5.27 3.44 7.82
C VAL A 66 6.35 2.37 7.70
N SER A 67 6.49 1.74 6.54
CA SER A 67 7.73 1.05 6.20
C SER A 67 8.44 1.78 5.06
N VAL A 68 9.75 1.93 5.20
CA VAL A 68 10.64 2.54 4.20
C VAL A 68 11.69 1.51 3.78
N VAL A 69 11.97 1.43 2.48
CA VAL A 69 13.07 0.62 1.94
C VAL A 69 14.25 1.52 1.65
N HIS A 70 15.37 1.14 2.23
CA HIS A 70 16.67 1.78 2.06
C HIS A 70 17.60 0.85 1.28
N THR A 71 18.32 1.37 0.30
CA THR A 71 19.41 0.66 -0.36
C THR A 71 20.49 1.62 -0.80
N ARG A 72 21.77 1.20 -0.70
CA ARG A 72 22.93 1.98 -1.14
C ARG A 72 22.95 3.43 -0.64
N GLY A 73 22.55 3.66 0.62
CA GLY A 73 22.55 5.00 1.22
C GLY A 73 21.33 5.87 0.87
N LYS A 74 20.35 5.36 0.12
CA LYS A 74 19.15 6.11 -0.29
C LYS A 74 17.85 5.38 0.04
N ASP A 75 16.84 6.13 0.45
CA ASP A 75 15.47 5.62 0.58
C ASP A 75 14.79 5.61 -0.80
N ILE A 76 14.21 4.46 -1.17
CA ILE A 76 13.74 4.21 -2.54
C ILE A 76 12.25 3.90 -2.63
N SER A 77 11.62 3.50 -1.53
CA SER A 77 10.19 3.24 -1.49
C SER A 77 9.63 3.36 -0.08
N PHE A 78 8.33 3.57 0.01
CA PHE A 78 7.59 3.50 1.26
C PHE A 78 6.24 2.82 1.07
N LEU A 79 5.72 2.26 2.16
CA LEU A 79 4.34 1.84 2.33
C LEU A 79 3.79 2.46 3.61
N MET A 80 2.65 3.15 3.50
CA MET A 80 1.91 3.67 4.66
C MET A 80 0.61 2.89 4.84
N ASN A 81 0.46 2.28 6.01
CA ASN A 81 -0.81 1.69 6.43
C ASN A 81 -1.50 2.60 7.45
N TYR A 82 -2.76 2.95 7.20
CA TYR A 82 -3.56 3.76 8.11
C TYR A 82 -4.25 2.87 9.14
N ILE A 83 -4.19 3.26 10.41
CA ILE A 83 -4.79 2.56 11.54
C ILE A 83 -6.10 3.27 11.92
N ILE A 84 -7.20 2.52 11.92
CA ILE A 84 -8.50 2.97 12.45
C ILE A 84 -8.86 2.08 13.62
N GLU A 85 -9.11 2.70 14.77
CA GLU A 85 -9.52 2.05 16.01
C GLU A 85 -10.81 2.72 16.49
N ASP A 86 -11.93 2.02 16.34
CA ASP A 86 -13.25 2.50 16.75
C ASP A 86 -13.92 1.44 17.64
N GLY A 87 -13.89 1.67 18.95
CA GLY A 87 -14.34 0.71 19.97
C GLY A 87 -13.64 -0.65 19.82
N ALA A 88 -14.42 -1.69 19.48
CA ALA A 88 -13.89 -3.04 19.27
C ALA A 88 -13.40 -3.31 17.83
N VAL A 89 -13.67 -2.38 16.89
CA VAL A 89 -13.32 -2.53 15.48
C VAL A 89 -11.94 -1.94 15.24
N ASN A 90 -11.01 -2.80 14.82
CA ASN A 90 -9.64 -2.43 14.49
C ASN A 90 -9.44 -2.65 12.99
N ILE A 91 -8.97 -1.64 12.27
CA ILE A 91 -8.77 -1.70 10.81
C ILE A 91 -7.34 -1.26 10.49
N LEU A 92 -6.65 -2.06 9.68
CA LEU A 92 -5.39 -1.72 9.05
C LEU A 92 -5.63 -1.51 7.56
N HIS A 93 -5.74 -0.26 7.13
CA HIS A 93 -5.89 0.06 5.72
C HIS A 93 -4.53 0.04 5.02
N VAL A 94 -4.43 -0.66 3.89
CA VAL A 94 -3.33 -0.56 2.93
C VAL A 94 -3.51 0.75 2.17
N GLY A 95 -2.84 1.79 2.67
CA GLY A 95 -2.86 3.12 2.07
C GLY A 95 -1.93 3.17 0.86
N ILE A 96 -1.10 4.21 0.78
CA ILE A 96 -0.23 4.41 -0.37
C ILE A 96 1.05 3.60 -0.27
N MET A 97 1.41 3.01 -1.41
CA MET A 97 2.75 2.55 -1.72
C MET A 97 3.35 3.35 -2.88
N VAL A 98 4.54 3.91 -2.71
CA VAL A 98 5.30 4.55 -3.79
C VAL A 98 6.73 4.03 -3.79
N ALA A 99 7.26 3.81 -4.99
CA ALA A 99 8.66 3.50 -5.21
C ALA A 99 9.20 4.41 -6.33
N ASN A 100 10.38 4.99 -6.11
CA ASN A 100 11.07 5.79 -7.14
C ASN A 100 11.95 4.93 -8.05
N SER A 101 12.21 3.68 -7.67
CA SER A 101 12.94 2.68 -8.44
C SER A 101 12.26 1.31 -8.31
N TYR A 102 12.40 0.47 -9.34
CA TYR A 102 11.79 -0.86 -9.30
C TYR A 102 12.60 -1.80 -8.40
N MET A 103 11.98 -2.21 -7.31
CA MET A 103 12.54 -3.13 -6.30
C MET A 103 12.04 -4.57 -6.45
N GLY A 104 11.19 -4.87 -7.45
CA GLY A 104 10.52 -6.17 -7.57
C GLY A 104 9.24 -6.26 -6.74
N ASN A 105 8.20 -6.90 -7.30
CA ASN A 105 6.90 -7.14 -6.63
C ASN A 105 7.04 -7.85 -5.28
N ASP A 106 8.04 -8.71 -5.19
CA ASP A 106 8.38 -9.49 -4.01
C ASP A 106 8.79 -8.60 -2.81
N ALA A 107 9.69 -7.64 -3.03
CA ALA A 107 10.07 -6.70 -1.98
C ALA A 107 8.89 -5.81 -1.55
N MET A 108 7.96 -5.53 -2.47
CA MET A 108 6.76 -4.74 -2.17
C MET A 108 5.78 -5.52 -1.29
N ALA A 109 5.58 -6.80 -1.59
CA ALA A 109 4.79 -7.70 -0.76
C ALA A 109 5.38 -7.81 0.66
N MET A 110 6.71 -7.83 0.79
CA MET A 110 7.39 -7.87 2.09
C MET A 110 7.06 -6.66 2.98
N LEU A 111 6.99 -5.44 2.42
CA LEU A 111 6.58 -4.26 3.17
C LEU A 111 5.18 -4.42 3.77
N ALA A 112 4.22 -4.89 2.97
CA ALA A 112 2.86 -5.13 3.43
C ALA A 112 2.80 -6.20 4.53
N CYS A 113 3.59 -7.26 4.39
CA CYS A 113 3.73 -8.28 5.42
C CYS A 113 4.31 -7.71 6.71
N PHE A 114 5.39 -6.94 6.67
CA PHE A 114 6.02 -6.35 7.87
C PHE A 114 5.06 -5.42 8.61
N ASN A 115 4.38 -4.50 7.91
CA ASN A 115 3.41 -3.60 8.53
C ASN A 115 2.28 -4.38 9.21
N LYS A 116 1.77 -5.42 8.56
CA LYS A 116 0.73 -6.30 9.11
C LYS A 116 1.20 -7.07 10.34
N LEU A 117 2.42 -7.61 10.31
CA LEU A 117 3.04 -8.30 11.46
C LEU A 117 3.20 -7.35 12.65
N GLU A 118 3.66 -6.11 12.42
CA GLU A 118 3.79 -5.10 13.49
C GLU A 118 2.43 -4.74 14.09
N TYR A 119 1.40 -4.53 13.27
CA TYR A 119 0.05 -4.29 13.77
C TYR A 119 -0.48 -5.46 14.60
N PHE A 120 -0.25 -6.70 14.14
CA PHE A 120 -0.71 -7.89 14.84
C PHE A 120 -0.10 -8.07 16.23
N LYS A 121 1.15 -7.62 16.45
CA LYS A 121 1.77 -7.66 17.78
C LYS A 121 0.90 -6.94 18.82
N LYS A 122 0.21 -5.87 18.41
CA LYS A 122 -0.68 -5.06 19.25
C LYS A 122 -2.15 -5.49 19.16
N HIS A 123 -2.65 -5.85 17.98
CA HIS A 123 -4.05 -6.20 17.74
C HIS A 123 -4.16 -7.63 17.22
N LYS A 124 -4.66 -8.56 18.03
CA LYS A 124 -4.74 -10.00 17.66
C LYS A 124 -5.82 -10.31 16.63
N ARG A 125 -6.80 -9.42 16.48
CA ARG A 125 -7.92 -9.53 15.54
C ARG A 125 -8.20 -8.14 14.98
N PHE A 126 -8.22 -8.03 13.66
CA PHE A 126 -8.48 -6.78 12.97
C PHE A 126 -8.95 -7.05 11.54
N TYR A 127 -9.48 -6.03 10.90
CA TYR A 127 -9.77 -6.02 9.48
C TYR A 127 -8.58 -5.43 8.72
N THR A 128 -8.26 -5.99 7.56
CA THR A 128 -7.36 -5.31 6.62
C THR A 128 -8.20 -4.80 5.46
N THR A 129 -7.91 -3.61 4.95
CA THR A 129 -8.61 -3.07 3.77
C THR A 129 -7.63 -2.63 2.70
N ASN A 130 -8.08 -2.63 1.45
CA ASN A 130 -7.33 -2.16 0.28
C ASN A 130 -8.27 -1.39 -0.64
N ILE A 131 -7.80 -0.29 -1.23
CA ILE A 131 -8.54 0.48 -2.24
C ILE A 131 -7.71 0.43 -3.52
N SER A 132 -8.25 -0.15 -4.60
CA SER A 132 -7.53 -0.21 -5.87
C SER A 132 -8.44 -0.51 -7.06
N ALA A 133 -8.15 0.12 -8.19
CA ALA A 133 -8.63 -0.30 -9.50
C ALA A 133 -7.65 -1.25 -10.24
N THR A 134 -6.47 -1.52 -9.68
CA THR A 134 -5.44 -2.32 -10.37
C THR A 134 -5.65 -3.83 -10.16
N PRO A 135 -5.89 -4.63 -11.22
CA PRO A 135 -6.15 -6.07 -11.07
C PRO A 135 -5.06 -6.84 -10.34
N ALA A 136 -3.78 -6.52 -10.60
CA ALA A 136 -2.66 -7.16 -9.91
C ALA A 136 -2.66 -6.89 -8.38
N ALA A 137 -3.05 -5.68 -7.97
CA ALA A 137 -3.11 -5.31 -6.55
C ALA A 137 -4.28 -6.02 -5.87
N ILE A 138 -5.43 -6.11 -6.55
CA ILE A 138 -6.62 -6.81 -6.07
C ILE A 138 -6.33 -8.31 -5.87
N GLU A 139 -5.64 -8.93 -6.82
CA GLU A 139 -5.21 -10.33 -6.72
C GLU A 139 -4.17 -10.53 -5.60
N ALA A 140 -3.19 -9.63 -5.50
CA ALA A 140 -2.17 -9.71 -4.46
C ALA A 140 -2.78 -9.64 -3.07
N PHE A 141 -3.71 -8.71 -2.84
CA PHE A 141 -4.43 -8.57 -1.58
C PHE A 141 -5.20 -9.85 -1.22
N ASP A 142 -5.91 -10.44 -2.18
CA ASP A 142 -6.66 -11.69 -1.97
C ASP A 142 -5.73 -12.87 -1.61
N LYS A 143 -4.57 -13.00 -2.26
CA LYS A 143 -3.62 -14.09 -2.01
C LYS A 143 -2.99 -14.04 -0.62
N ILE A 144 -2.71 -12.84 -0.11
CA ILE A 144 -2.07 -12.63 1.20
C ILE A 144 -3.06 -12.51 2.35
N SER A 145 -4.35 -12.36 2.05
CA SER A 145 -5.41 -12.17 3.04
C SER A 145 -6.36 -13.37 3.13
N HIS A 146 -7.19 -13.40 4.17
CA HIS A 146 -8.20 -14.44 4.35
C HIS A 146 -9.62 -13.86 4.38
N LYS A 147 -10.59 -14.60 3.83
CA LYS A 147 -12.00 -14.17 3.72
C LYS A 147 -12.13 -12.77 3.11
N VAL A 148 -11.48 -12.57 1.97
CA VAL A 148 -11.52 -11.28 1.28
C VAL A 148 -12.88 -11.10 0.61
N TRP A 149 -13.45 -9.93 0.77
CA TRP A 149 -14.65 -9.50 0.07
C TRP A 149 -14.51 -8.04 -0.39
N PRO A 150 -14.94 -7.71 -1.61
CA PRO A 150 -15.35 -8.63 -2.66
C PRO A 150 -14.12 -9.29 -3.32
N SER A 151 -14.31 -10.49 -3.86
CA SER A 151 -13.26 -11.30 -4.51
C SER A 151 -13.87 -12.26 -5.52
N PRO A 152 -13.18 -12.64 -6.63
CA PRO A 152 -13.67 -13.64 -7.57
C PRO A 152 -14.01 -15.00 -6.92
N LYS A 153 -13.38 -15.31 -5.78
CA LYS A 153 -13.58 -16.58 -5.05
C LYS A 153 -14.88 -16.60 -4.26
N GLU A 154 -15.39 -15.44 -3.87
CA GLU A 154 -16.62 -15.32 -3.11
C GLU A 154 -17.76 -15.11 -4.12
N GLN A 155 -18.36 -16.21 -4.57
CA GLN A 155 -19.50 -16.20 -5.51
C GLN A 155 -20.64 -15.33 -4.96
N ILE A 156 -20.79 -14.09 -5.43
CA ILE A 156 -21.90 -13.11 -5.22
C ILE A 156 -22.77 -13.41 -3.97
N LYS A 157 -22.15 -13.59 -2.81
CA LYS A 157 -22.85 -13.68 -1.54
C LYS A 157 -23.21 -12.25 -1.11
N ARG A 158 -24.23 -12.09 -0.29
CA ARG A 158 -24.47 -10.76 0.31
C ARG A 158 -23.23 -10.34 1.10
N PRO A 159 -22.81 -9.07 1.03
CA PRO A 159 -21.67 -8.59 1.79
C PRO A 159 -21.86 -8.89 3.29
N PRO A 160 -20.83 -9.36 4.00
CA PRO A 160 -20.89 -9.50 5.45
C PRO A 160 -21.25 -8.16 6.11
N LYS A 161 -22.21 -8.17 7.05
CA LYS A 161 -22.71 -6.93 7.69
C LYS A 161 -21.60 -6.14 8.41
N ASP A 162 -20.65 -6.85 9.00
CA ASP A 162 -19.48 -6.27 9.65
C ASP A 162 -18.53 -5.61 8.65
N TYR A 163 -18.45 -6.09 7.41
CA TYR A 163 -17.60 -5.49 6.38
C TYR A 163 -18.19 -4.16 5.90
N ILE A 164 -19.51 -4.05 5.82
CA ILE A 164 -20.20 -2.78 5.55
C ILE A 164 -19.81 -1.73 6.58
N ASN A 165 -19.75 -2.11 7.87
CA ASN A 165 -19.32 -1.19 8.93
C ASN A 165 -17.85 -0.76 8.75
N VAL A 166 -16.97 -1.69 8.39
CA VAL A 166 -15.55 -1.39 8.11
C VAL A 166 -15.40 -0.38 6.97
N VAL A 167 -16.20 -0.51 5.92
CA VAL A 167 -16.19 0.44 4.78
C VAL A 167 -16.64 1.83 5.21
N LYS A 168 -17.68 1.94 6.04
CA LYS A 168 -18.14 3.23 6.56
C LYS A 168 -17.09 3.91 7.43
N LEU A 169 -16.44 3.16 8.32
CA LEU A 169 -15.34 3.68 9.14
C LEU A 169 -14.15 4.13 8.27
N LEU A 170 -13.84 3.39 7.19
CA LEU A 170 -12.81 3.79 6.23
C LEU A 170 -13.16 5.12 5.53
N GLU A 171 -14.42 5.31 5.16
CA GLU A 171 -14.89 6.56 4.58
C GLU A 171 -14.75 7.73 5.56
N GLU A 172 -15.23 7.56 6.79
CA GLU A 172 -15.25 8.59 7.81
C GLU A 172 -13.84 9.00 8.29
N PHE A 173 -13.01 8.01 8.66
CA PHE A 173 -11.74 8.29 9.34
C PHE A 173 -10.56 8.44 8.40
N TYR A 174 -10.65 7.93 7.16
CA TYR A 174 -9.55 7.98 6.20
C TYR A 174 -9.91 8.82 4.98
N ILE A 175 -10.93 8.44 4.20
CA ILE A 175 -11.22 9.09 2.91
C ILE A 175 -11.60 10.56 3.12
N LYS A 176 -12.61 10.83 3.97
CA LYS A 176 -13.10 12.19 4.19
C LYS A 176 -12.10 13.14 4.84
N LYS A 177 -11.09 12.58 5.53
CA LYS A 177 -10.08 13.37 6.25
C LYS A 177 -8.86 13.69 5.40
N TRP A 178 -8.48 12.77 4.51
CA TRP A 178 -7.15 12.75 3.91
C TRP A 178 -7.13 12.79 2.38
N PHE A 179 -8.27 12.66 1.72
CA PHE A 179 -8.37 12.93 0.29
C PHE A 179 -8.37 14.45 0.07
N GLU A 180 -7.87 14.90 -1.09
CA GLU A 180 -7.72 16.32 -1.41
C GLU A 180 -9.07 17.04 -1.50
N ASP A 181 -10.06 16.39 -2.13
CA ASP A 181 -11.46 16.83 -2.15
C ASP A 181 -12.40 15.69 -1.71
N PRO A 182 -12.75 15.65 -0.40
CA PRO A 182 -13.71 14.70 0.14
C PRO A 182 -15.11 14.77 -0.49
N THR A 183 -15.51 15.92 -1.04
CA THR A 183 -16.86 16.11 -1.57
C THR A 183 -17.05 15.44 -2.93
N GLU A 184 -15.95 15.24 -3.66
CA GLU A 184 -15.90 14.44 -4.88
C GLU A 184 -15.75 12.93 -4.61
N CYS A 185 -15.68 12.52 -3.33
CA CYS A 185 -15.52 11.13 -2.94
C CYS A 185 -16.84 10.55 -2.41
N SER A 186 -17.21 9.37 -2.90
CA SER A 186 -18.36 8.63 -2.36
C SER A 186 -18.08 7.13 -2.36
N ILE A 187 -18.46 6.46 -1.28
CA ILE A 187 -18.35 5.01 -1.19
C ILE A 187 -19.76 4.40 -1.26
N ASP A 188 -19.93 3.41 -2.14
CA ASP A 188 -21.07 2.51 -2.08
C ASP A 188 -20.70 1.34 -1.16
N PRO A 189 -21.23 1.28 0.08
CA PRO A 189 -20.85 0.27 1.05
C PRO A 189 -21.45 -1.11 0.74
N TYR A 190 -22.36 -1.22 -0.25
CA TYR A 190 -22.95 -2.49 -0.66
C TYR A 190 -22.27 -3.06 -1.91
N ARG A 191 -21.83 -2.20 -2.84
CA ARG A 191 -20.97 -2.58 -3.96
C ARG A 191 -19.49 -2.68 -3.59
N PHE A 192 -19.08 -2.06 -2.46
CA PHE A 192 -17.69 -1.92 -2.05
C PHE A 192 -16.86 -1.16 -3.09
N ILE A 193 -17.44 -0.08 -3.60
CA ILE A 193 -16.85 0.75 -4.66
C ILE A 193 -16.66 2.16 -4.14
N LEU A 194 -15.46 2.70 -4.30
CA LEU A 194 -15.14 4.09 -4.07
C LEU A 194 -15.14 4.81 -5.42
N ARG A 195 -15.94 5.86 -5.56
CA ARG A 195 -15.76 6.86 -6.61
C ARG A 195 -14.93 8.00 -6.06
N SER A 196 -13.84 8.34 -6.73
CA SER A 196 -12.96 9.45 -6.34
C SER A 196 -12.28 10.08 -7.56
N PRO A 197 -11.72 11.30 -7.46
CA PRO A 197 -11.02 11.91 -8.58
C PRO A 197 -9.61 11.30 -8.80
N CYS A 198 -9.55 10.01 -9.08
CA CYS A 198 -8.33 9.20 -9.19
C CYS A 198 -7.29 9.84 -10.13
N LYS A 199 -7.73 10.43 -11.26
CA LYS A 199 -6.83 11.11 -12.20
C LYS A 199 -6.18 12.34 -11.57
N LYS A 200 -6.94 13.18 -10.86
CA LYS A 200 -6.41 14.36 -10.16
C LYS A 200 -5.41 13.95 -9.06
N MET A 201 -5.67 12.81 -8.43
CA MET A 201 -4.80 12.21 -7.42
C MET A 201 -3.53 11.53 -7.99
N GLY A 202 -3.36 11.50 -9.32
CA GLY A 202 -2.19 10.92 -9.99
C GLY A 202 -2.27 9.40 -10.22
N PHE A 203 -3.41 8.78 -9.97
CA PHE A 203 -3.62 7.35 -10.23
C PHE A 203 -3.94 7.08 -11.70
N LYS A 204 -3.62 5.86 -12.15
CA LYS A 204 -4.04 5.38 -13.48
C LYS A 204 -5.53 5.04 -13.40
N THR A 205 -6.30 5.40 -14.42
CA THR A 205 -7.70 4.96 -14.56
C THR A 205 -7.94 4.10 -15.78
N ASN A 206 -7.01 4.06 -16.74
CA ASN A 206 -7.11 3.17 -17.89
C ASN A 206 -6.62 1.76 -17.53
N MET A 207 -7.56 0.80 -17.47
CA MET A 207 -7.30 -0.61 -17.16
C MET A 207 -6.19 -1.24 -18.02
N PHE A 208 -6.13 -0.92 -19.32
CA PHE A 208 -5.12 -1.48 -20.24
C PHE A 208 -3.70 -0.98 -19.97
N ARG A 209 -3.57 0.13 -19.23
CA ARG A 209 -2.29 0.70 -18.78
C ARG A 209 -1.93 0.27 -17.36
N MET A 210 -2.80 -0.45 -16.66
CA MET A 210 -2.56 -0.97 -15.31
C MET A 210 -1.84 -2.31 -15.35
N SER A 211 -1.23 -2.67 -14.21
CA SER A 211 -0.62 -3.99 -14.04
C SER A 211 -1.68 -5.08 -14.05
N ARG A 212 -1.49 -6.08 -14.92
CA ARG A 212 -2.42 -7.21 -15.08
C ARG A 212 -2.29 -8.18 -13.91
N ALA A 213 -3.41 -8.76 -13.50
CA ALA A 213 -3.40 -9.91 -12.62
C ALA A 213 -2.74 -11.11 -13.32
N SER A 214 -2.14 -12.01 -12.54
CA SER A 214 -1.62 -13.30 -13.00
C SER A 214 -2.75 -14.25 -13.39
N SER A 215 -3.85 -14.24 -12.64
CA SER A 215 -5.08 -14.98 -12.99
C SER A 215 -6.07 -14.12 -13.76
N ILE A 216 -6.58 -14.67 -14.87
CA ILE A 216 -7.58 -14.02 -15.74
C ILE A 216 -8.90 -13.75 -15.02
N GLU A 217 -9.24 -14.53 -13.99
CA GLU A 217 -10.47 -14.36 -13.21
C GLU A 217 -10.52 -13.00 -12.53
N TYR A 218 -9.38 -12.52 -12.01
CA TYR A 218 -9.29 -11.19 -11.40
C TYR A 218 -9.42 -10.09 -12.45
N GLN A 219 -8.83 -10.29 -13.64
CA GLN A 219 -9.01 -9.33 -14.73
C GLN A 219 -10.49 -9.18 -15.10
N LYS A 220 -11.19 -10.31 -15.29
CA LYS A 220 -12.62 -10.33 -15.61
C LYS A 220 -13.47 -9.73 -14.49
N PHE A 221 -13.19 -10.10 -13.25
CA PHE A 221 -13.88 -9.60 -12.07
C PHE A 221 -13.76 -8.07 -11.96
N CYS A 222 -12.55 -7.53 -12.09
CA CYS A 222 -12.33 -6.08 -12.05
C CYS A 222 -13.06 -5.38 -13.19
N HIS A 223 -13.05 -5.96 -14.40
CA HIS A 223 -13.78 -5.42 -15.55
C HIS A 223 -15.31 -5.41 -15.35
N SER A 224 -15.85 -6.40 -14.63
CA SER A 224 -17.29 -6.50 -14.40
C SER A 224 -17.83 -5.61 -13.27
N ILE A 225 -16.99 -5.21 -12.33
CA ILE A 225 -17.43 -4.53 -11.09
C ILE A 225 -17.00 -3.06 -10.99
N ILE A 226 -15.88 -2.71 -11.65
CA ILE A 226 -15.29 -1.37 -11.60
C ILE A 226 -15.60 -0.62 -12.88
N ASP A 227 -16.25 0.53 -12.75
CA ASP A 227 -16.38 1.49 -13.82
C ASP A 227 -15.15 2.41 -13.91
N TYR A 228 -14.22 2.03 -14.79
CA TYR A 228 -12.98 2.78 -15.03
C TYR A 228 -13.20 4.15 -15.70
N GLU A 229 -14.34 4.35 -16.38
CA GLU A 229 -14.67 5.62 -17.01
C GLU A 229 -15.10 6.64 -15.94
N ASN A 230 -15.82 6.16 -14.93
CA ASN A 230 -16.29 6.95 -13.79
C ASN A 230 -15.30 7.05 -12.61
N GLU A 231 -14.05 6.62 -12.80
CA GLU A 231 -12.99 6.69 -11.78
C GLU A 231 -13.36 5.93 -10.49
N GLU A 232 -13.92 4.73 -10.67
CA GLU A 232 -14.19 3.81 -9.57
C GLU A 232 -12.94 3.00 -9.17
N ASP A 233 -12.79 2.78 -7.86
CA ASP A 233 -11.83 1.87 -7.24
C ASP A 233 -12.59 0.81 -6.40
N LEU A 234 -12.05 -0.41 -6.36
CA LEU A 234 -12.60 -1.47 -5.52
C LEU A 234 -12.07 -1.37 -4.08
N VAL A 235 -12.96 -1.45 -3.10
CA VAL A 235 -12.62 -1.54 -1.68
C VAL A 235 -12.69 -2.99 -1.24
N GLN A 236 -11.54 -3.63 -1.06
CA GLN A 236 -11.48 -4.98 -0.50
C GLN A 236 -11.32 -4.94 1.01
N VAL A 237 -12.01 -5.84 1.69
CA VAL A 237 -11.97 -6.03 3.15
C VAL A 237 -11.65 -7.48 3.45
N SER A 238 -10.80 -7.72 4.44
CA SER A 238 -10.45 -9.06 4.91
C SER A 238 -10.44 -9.12 6.43
N LYS A 239 -10.60 -10.32 6.99
CA LYS A 239 -10.48 -10.56 8.45
C LYS A 239 -9.14 -11.18 8.77
N SER A 240 -8.30 -10.44 9.48
CA SER A 240 -7.03 -10.93 9.98
C SER A 240 -7.16 -11.65 11.32
N SER A 241 -6.61 -12.87 11.34
CA SER A 241 -6.62 -13.78 12.49
C SER A 241 -5.26 -14.45 12.67
N TYR A 242 -5.11 -15.21 13.76
CA TYR A 242 -3.84 -15.87 14.10
C TYR A 242 -3.32 -16.83 13.01
N PHE A 243 -4.20 -17.56 12.31
CA PHE A 243 -3.77 -18.46 11.23
C PHE A 243 -3.19 -17.71 10.03
N GLU A 244 -3.80 -16.58 9.69
CA GLU A 244 -3.31 -15.70 8.62
C GLU A 244 -1.98 -15.05 9.01
N LEU A 245 -1.78 -14.76 10.30
CA LEU A 245 -0.49 -14.35 10.81
C LEU A 245 0.57 -15.43 10.61
N LEU A 246 0.28 -16.67 11.01
CA LEU A 246 1.24 -17.77 10.85
C LEU A 246 1.62 -17.93 9.38
N LYS A 247 0.63 -17.87 8.47
CA LYS A 247 0.88 -17.85 7.02
C LYS A 247 1.75 -16.67 6.61
N THR A 248 1.43 -15.44 7.04
CA THR A 248 2.19 -14.22 6.72
C THR A 248 3.62 -14.31 7.23
N TYR A 249 3.81 -14.77 8.47
CA TYR A 249 5.10 -14.96 9.12
C TYR A 249 5.94 -16.02 8.40
N LEU A 250 5.37 -17.18 8.09
CA LEU A 250 6.04 -18.24 7.35
C LEU A 250 6.42 -17.76 5.94
N LEU A 251 5.50 -17.12 5.22
CA LEU A 251 5.78 -16.52 3.92
C LEU A 251 6.96 -15.56 4.03
N THR A 252 6.92 -14.63 4.98
CA THR A 252 7.99 -13.63 5.20
C THR A 252 9.35 -14.30 5.46
N ASN A 253 9.42 -15.28 6.36
CA ASN A 253 10.69 -15.91 6.74
C ASN A 253 11.23 -16.86 5.65
N ILE A 254 10.37 -17.68 5.04
CA ILE A 254 10.76 -18.53 3.91
C ILE A 254 11.27 -17.65 2.78
N PHE A 255 10.58 -16.53 2.52
CA PHE A 255 10.94 -15.63 1.45
C PHE A 255 12.32 -14.98 1.68
N LEU A 256 12.58 -14.46 2.89
CA LEU A 256 13.88 -13.88 3.25
C LEU A 256 15.02 -14.91 3.15
N TYR A 257 14.76 -16.17 3.49
CA TYR A 257 15.79 -17.21 3.53
C TYR A 257 16.08 -17.84 2.17
N PHE A 258 15.04 -18.12 1.38
CA PHE A 258 15.16 -18.92 0.16
C PHE A 258 15.15 -18.11 -1.14
N LYS A 259 14.57 -16.89 -1.15
CA LYS A 259 14.61 -16.05 -2.34
C LYS A 259 15.84 -15.16 -2.32
N LYS A 260 16.58 -15.18 -3.43
CA LYS A 260 17.65 -14.21 -3.67
C LYS A 260 17.06 -12.80 -3.73
N PRO A 261 17.72 -11.81 -3.12
CA PRO A 261 17.30 -10.42 -3.20
C PRO A 261 17.27 -9.95 -4.67
N PRO A 262 16.26 -9.18 -5.09
CA PRO A 262 16.17 -8.68 -6.45
C PRO A 262 17.36 -7.78 -6.77
N LYS A 263 17.96 -7.93 -7.95
CA LYS A 263 19.01 -7.00 -8.40
C LYS A 263 18.41 -5.60 -8.52
N TYR A 264 19.12 -4.61 -7.97
CA TYR A 264 18.73 -3.21 -8.10
C TYR A 264 19.01 -2.72 -9.52
N TYR A 265 17.96 -2.39 -10.28
CA TYR A 265 18.06 -1.88 -11.65
C TYR A 265 18.10 -0.34 -11.65
N GLY A 266 19.22 0.23 -11.19
CA GLY A 266 19.41 1.68 -11.16
C GLY A 266 20.58 2.23 -11.98
N GLU A 267 21.43 1.37 -12.56
CA GLU A 267 22.69 1.80 -13.21
C GLU A 267 23.00 1.16 -14.57
N GLU A 268 22.20 0.21 -15.08
CA GLU A 268 22.48 -0.38 -16.40
C GLU A 268 22.21 0.59 -17.58
N SER A 269 21.57 1.74 -17.35
CA SER A 269 21.50 2.78 -18.38
C SER A 269 22.79 3.56 -18.56
N LYS A 270 23.76 3.48 -17.62
CA LYS A 270 25.06 4.17 -17.75
C LYS A 270 26.21 3.25 -18.19
N LEU A 271 26.08 1.94 -17.99
CA LEU A 271 27.08 0.98 -18.44
C LEU A 271 26.97 0.66 -19.93
N ASN A 272 25.78 0.72 -20.52
CA ASN A 272 25.60 0.46 -21.95
C ASN A 272 25.87 1.68 -22.86
N GLU A 273 25.82 2.92 -22.34
CA GLU A 273 26.20 4.11 -23.13
C GLU A 273 27.71 4.19 -23.35
N HIS A 274 28.54 3.68 -22.43
CA HIS A 274 30.00 3.66 -22.63
C HIS A 274 30.49 2.49 -23.48
N THR A 275 29.77 1.37 -23.56
CA THR A 275 30.19 0.23 -24.39
C THR A 275 29.81 0.35 -25.86
N GLU A 276 28.82 1.19 -26.21
CA GLU A 276 28.46 1.43 -27.62
C GLU A 276 29.33 2.53 -28.26
N VAL A 277 29.85 3.49 -27.49
CA VAL A 277 30.75 4.53 -28.02
C VAL A 277 32.18 4.00 -28.25
N GLU A 278 32.66 3.04 -27.46
CA GLU A 278 33.97 2.40 -27.68
C GLU A 278 33.98 1.32 -28.79
N LYS A 279 32.82 0.93 -29.30
CA LYS A 279 32.71 0.04 -30.49
C LYS A 279 32.46 0.79 -31.79
N ALA A 280 32.35 2.12 -31.72
CA ALA A 280 32.14 3.01 -32.86
C ALA A 280 33.29 4.02 -33.07
N ALA A 281 34.43 3.82 -32.40
CA ALA A 281 35.66 4.60 -32.57
C ALA A 281 36.78 3.76 -33.20
#